data_AF-A0A8S3EJB2-F1
#
_entry.id   AF-A0A8S3EJB2-F1
#
_cell.length_a   1.000
_cell.length_b   1.000
_cell.length_c   1.000
_cell.angle_alpha   90.00
_cell.angle_beta   90.00
_cell.angle_gamma   90.00
#
_symmetry.space_group_name_H-M   'P 1'
#
loop_
_entity.id
_entity.type
_entity.pdbx_description
1 polymer ?
#
loop_
_entity_poly.entity_id
_entity_poly.type
_entity_poly.pdbx_seq_one_letter_code
_entity_poly.pdbx_strand_id
1 'polypeptide(L)' 'MTSTSANIPQTKRKEIYKYEAPWMVYAMNWSIRPDKRFRLALGSFVEEYNNKVQIVSLDEDTSEFVARSTFDHPYP' A
#
# COMPACT_ATOMS: atom_id res chain seq x y z
N MET A 1 35.17 21.96 27.11
CA MET A 1 34.77 21.92 25.69
C MET A 1 34.12 20.57 25.43
N THR A 2 32.83 20.44 25.69
CA THR A 2 32.05 19.22 25.46
C THR A 2 31.34 19.34 24.12
N SER A 3 31.67 18.43 23.22
CA SER A 3 31.20 18.35 21.83
C SER A 3 29.69 18.19 21.76
N THR A 4 29.01 19.19 21.19
CA THR A 4 27.62 19.11 20.78
C THR A 4 27.51 18.12 19.61
N SER A 5 26.94 16.94 19.85
CA SER A 5 26.55 16.03 18.77
C SER A 5 25.48 16.71 17.92
N ALA A 6 25.86 17.16 16.72
CA ALA A 6 24.94 17.75 15.77
C ALA A 6 23.84 16.73 15.43
N ASN A 7 22.59 17.09 15.68
CA ASN A 7 21.42 16.35 15.26
C ASN A 7 21.28 16.52 13.73
N ILE A 8 21.99 15.68 12.96
CA ILE A 8 21.85 15.64 11.51
C ILE A 8 20.46 15.06 11.23
N PRO A 9 19.53 15.80 10.63
CA PRO A 9 18.25 15.23 10.23
C PRO A 9 18.55 14.09 9.26
N GLN A 10 18.30 12.85 9.69
CA GLN A 10 18.40 11.69 8.82
C GLN A 10 17.51 11.95 7.61
N THR A 11 18.13 12.19 6.46
CA THR A 11 17.46 12.37 5.19
C THR A 11 16.62 11.12 4.98
N LYS A 12 15.28 11.25 5.07
CA LYS A 12 14.37 10.11 4.87
C LYS A 12 14.74 9.43 3.56
N ARG A 13 15.23 8.20 3.65
CA ARG A 13 15.66 7.44 2.50
C ARG A 13 14.43 7.23 1.61
N LYS A 14 14.57 7.48 0.31
CA LYS A 14 13.51 7.13 -0.65
C LYS A 14 13.43 5.61 -0.69
N GLU A 15 12.29 5.08 -0.28
CA GLU A 15 12.00 3.64 -0.30
C GLU A 15 11.06 3.35 -1.47
N ILE A 16 11.33 2.25 -2.16
CA ILE A 16 10.50 1.76 -3.26
C ILE A 16 9.95 0.42 -2.82
N TYR A 17 8.62 0.34 -2.76
CA TYR A 17 7.90 -0.87 -2.40
C TYR A 17 7.27 -1.49 -3.64
N LYS A 18 7.15 -2.83 -3.65
CA LYS A 18 6.54 -3.59 -4.74
C LYS A 18 5.39 -4.44 -4.19
N TYR A 19 4.30 -4.51 -4.95
CA TYR A 19 3.22 -5.45 -4.74
C TYR A 19 2.81 -6.02 -6.10
N GLU A 20 2.75 -7.34 -6.22
CA GLU A 20 2.25 -8.00 -7.43
C GLU A 20 0.84 -8.52 -7.19
N ALA A 21 -0.06 -8.04 -8.04
CA ALA A 21 -1.46 -8.30 -7.94
C ALA A 21 -1.80 -9.54 -8.82
N PRO A 22 -2.53 -10.58 -8.37
CA PRO A 22 -2.93 -11.74 -9.20
C PRO A 22 -3.78 -11.46 -10.45
N TRP A 23 -4.15 -10.20 -10.71
CA TRP A 23 -4.98 -9.71 -11.80
C TRP A 23 -4.49 -8.34 -12.25
N MET A 24 -4.90 -7.92 -13.46
CA MET A 24 -4.61 -6.57 -13.93
C MET A 24 -5.26 -5.54 -13.02
N VAL A 25 -4.48 -4.53 -12.63
CA VAL A 25 -4.99 -3.41 -11.82
C VAL A 25 -5.60 -2.37 -12.74
N TYR A 26 -6.89 -2.11 -12.58
CA TYR A 26 -7.61 -1.05 -13.29
C TYR A 26 -7.41 0.31 -12.63
N ALA A 27 -7.61 0.34 -11.31
CA ALA A 27 -7.63 1.57 -10.52
C ALA A 27 -7.02 1.32 -9.14
N MET A 28 -6.49 2.37 -8.53
CA MET A 28 -6.00 2.32 -7.17
C MET A 28 -6.11 3.66 -6.47
N ASN A 29 -6.25 3.64 -5.14
CA ASN A 29 -6.18 4.86 -4.34
C ASN A 29 -5.70 4.61 -2.90
N TRP A 30 -5.03 5.60 -2.33
CA TRP A 30 -4.52 5.57 -0.97
C TRP A 30 -5.63 5.79 0.05
N SER A 31 -5.51 5.10 1.18
CA SER A 31 -6.32 5.41 2.34
C SER A 31 -5.87 6.74 2.95
N ILE A 32 -6.81 7.68 3.12
CA ILE A 32 -6.58 8.97 3.79
C ILE A 32 -6.67 8.89 5.32
N ARG A 33 -6.72 7.67 5.87
CA ARG A 33 -6.91 7.43 7.30
C ARG A 33 -5.59 7.56 8.06
N PRO A 34 -5.48 8.46 9.06
CA PRO A 34 -4.23 8.72 9.76
C PRO A 34 -3.78 7.54 10.64
N ASP A 35 -4.71 6.70 11.08
CA ASP A 35 -4.45 5.51 11.90
C ASP A 35 -3.87 4.33 11.12
N LYS A 36 -3.95 4.35 9.78
CA LYS A 36 -3.55 3.25 8.90
C LYS A 36 -2.68 3.78 7.77
N ARG A 37 -1.39 3.90 8.05
CA ARG A 37 -0.37 4.30 7.07
C ARG A 37 -0.23 3.24 5.98
N PHE A 38 0.26 3.68 4.81
CA PHE A 38 0.63 2.82 3.68
C PHE A 38 -0.41 1.76 3.34
N ARG A 39 -1.68 2.17 3.28
CA ARG A 39 -2.80 1.32 2.91
C ARG A 39 -3.39 1.78 1.59
N LEU A 40 -3.57 0.86 0.66
CA LEU A 40 -4.01 1.11 -0.71
C LEU A 40 -5.19 0.19 -1.04
N ALA A 41 -6.19 0.70 -1.74
CA ALA A 41 -7.22 -0.11 -2.39
C ALA A 41 -6.85 -0.30 -3.86
N LEU A 42 -6.97 -1.53 -4.36
CA LEU A 42 -6.75 -1.94 -5.74
C LEU A 42 -8.06 -2.46 -6.31
N GLY A 43 -8.46 -1.96 -7.47
CA GLY A 43 -9.56 -2.49 -8.27
C GLY A 43 -9.00 -3.33 -9.42
N SER A 44 -9.52 -4.54 -9.59
CA SER A 44 -9.14 -5.40 -10.71
C SER A 44 -9.78 -4.99 -12.02
N PHE A 45 -9.19 -5.45 -13.11
CA PHE A 45 -9.85 -5.61 -14.40
C PHE A 45 -9.84 -7.09 -14.76
N VAL A 46 -10.99 -7.76 -14.65
CA VAL A 46 -11.18 -9.15 -15.08
C VAL A 46 -12.36 -9.23 -16.05
N GLU A 47 -12.34 -10.21 -16.96
CA GLU A 47 -13.41 -10.45 -17.94
C GLU A 47 -14.66 -11.10 -17.31
N GLU A 48 -14.60 -11.44 -16.02
CA GLU A 48 -15.71 -12.01 -15.26
C GLU A 48 -16.70 -10.92 -14.79
N TYR A 49 -17.93 -11.32 -14.46
CA TYR A 49 -18.97 -10.41 -13.96
C TYR A 49 -18.60 -9.69 -12.66
N ASN A 50 -17.76 -10.33 -11.83
CA ASN A 50 -17.35 -9.80 -10.53
C ASN A 50 -15.90 -9.31 -10.58
N ASN A 51 -15.71 -7.99 -10.66
CA ASN A 51 -14.41 -7.42 -10.31
C ASN A 51 -14.12 -7.64 -8.83
N LYS A 52 -12.86 -7.48 -8.46
CA LYS A 52 -12.40 -7.57 -7.07
C LYS A 52 -11.83 -6.24 -6.64
N VAL A 53 -12.19 -5.85 -5.43
CA VAL A 53 -11.51 -4.77 -4.71
C VAL A 53 -10.68 -5.41 -3.61
N GLN A 54 -9.38 -5.14 -3.62
CA GLN A 54 -8.46 -5.63 -2.61
C GLN A 54 -7.82 -4.49 -1.85
N ILE A 55 -7.78 -4.62 -0.53
CA ILE A 55 -7.04 -3.75 0.36
C ILE A 55 -5.69 -4.38 0.64
N VAL A 56 -4.62 -3.64 0.31
CA VAL A 56 -3.25 -3.99 0.63
C VAL A 56 -2.68 -2.98 1.62
N SER A 57 -1.77 -3.42 2.47
CA SER A 57 -1.06 -2.51 3.37
C SER A 57 0.37 -2.97 3.58
N LEU A 58 1.27 -2.02 3.79
CA LEU A 58 2.63 -2.32 4.19
C LEU A 58 2.65 -3.05 5.53
N ASP A 59 3.37 -4.14 5.60
CA ASP A 59 3.80 -4.77 6.83
C ASP A 59 5.12 -4.12 7.27
N GLU A 60 5.13 -3.42 8.40
CA GLU A 60 6.31 -2.65 8.86
C GLU A 60 7.46 -3.58 9.29
N ASP A 61 7.17 -4.84 9.64
CA ASP A 61 8.18 -5.81 10.07
C ASP A 61 8.94 -6.41 8.88
N THR A 62 8.22 -6.72 7.78
CA THR A 62 8.82 -7.33 6.58
C THR A 62 9.15 -6.31 5.50
N SER A 63 8.63 -5.08 5.61
CA SER A 63 8.69 -4.05 4.56
C SER A 63 8.05 -4.48 3.24
N GLU A 64 7.04 -5.35 3.30
CA GLU A 64 6.31 -5.84 2.13
C GLU A 64 4.83 -5.46 2.18
N PHE A 65 4.24 -5.16 1.02
CA PHE A 65 2.79 -4.99 0.94
C PHE A 65 2.11 -6.35 0.99
N VAL A 66 1.14 -6.50 1.87
CA VAL A 66 0.36 -7.72 2.01
C VAL A 66 -1.12 -7.46 1.79
N ALA A 67 -1.80 -8.42 1.19
CA ALA A 67 -3.26 -8.41 1.05
C ALA A 67 -3.91 -8.56 2.44
N ARG A 68 -4.75 -7.61 2.83
CA ARG A 68 -5.48 -7.64 4.11
C ARG A 68 -6.93 -8.06 3.96
N SER A 69 -7.57 -7.73 2.85
CA SER A 69 -8.95 -8.12 2.56
C SER A 69 -9.26 -8.00 1.07
N THR A 70 -10.06 -8.91 0.53
CA THR A 70 -10.60 -8.83 -0.83
C THR A 70 -12.10 -9.04 -0.79
N PHE A 71 -12.84 -8.27 -1.57
CA PHE A 71 -14.27 -8.44 -1.75
C PHE A 71 -14.65 -8.24 -3.22
N ASP A 72 -15.77 -8.83 -3.62
CA ASP A 72 -16.28 -8.73 -4.99
C ASP A 72 -17.06 -7.42 -5.19
N HIS A 73 -16.93 -6.86 -6.38
CA HIS A 73 -17.65 -5.68 -6.86
C HIS A 73 -18.29 -6.02 -8.20
N PRO A 74 -19.55 -6.52 -8.20
CA PRO A 74 -20.27 -6.82 -9.44
C PRO A 74 -20.44 -5.55 -10.26
N TYR A 75 -20.38 -5.67 -11.59
CA TYR A 75 -20.80 -4.56 -12.45
C TYR A 75 -22.29 -4.21 -12.19
N PRO A 76 -22.68 -2.92 -12.27
CA PRO A 76 -24.06 -2.47 -12.12
C PRO A 76 -25.05 -3.16 -13.06
#